data_AF-A0AAW8E4Z0-F1
#
_entry.id   AF-A0AAW8E4Z0-F1
#
_cell.length_a   1.000
_cell.length_b   1.000
_cell.length_c   1.000
_cell.angle_alpha   90.00
_cell.angle_beta   90.00
_cell.angle_gamma   90.00
#
_symmetry.space_group_name_H-M   'P 1'
#
loop_
_entity.id
_entity.type
_entity.pdbx_description
1 polymer ?
#
loop_
_entity_poly.entity_id
_entity_poly.type
_entity_poly.pdbx_seq_one_letter_code
_entity_poly.pdbx_strand_id
1 'polypeptide(L)'
;MKTRFRRHATVPPHTRDPFAQDVFKWSADFEVPAIGEDVIIRINGIGRAKVVGYASQGGYLGVMTVPYTPPDWWIRQNGPPSPDNAALAFGAEISPIDTGEGA
;
A
#
# COMPACT_ATOMS: atom_id res chain seq x y z
N MET A 1 -11.81 -4.47 20.53
CA MET A 1 -10.48 -5.05 20.21
C MET A 1 -9.56 -3.92 19.78
N LYS A 2 -8.31 -3.86 20.26
CA LYS A 2 -7.32 -2.88 19.77
C LYS A 2 -6.96 -3.27 18.34
N THR A 3 -7.37 -2.44 17.39
CA THR A 3 -7.08 -2.59 15.97
C THR A 3 -5.58 -2.37 15.73
N ARG A 4 -4.79 -3.45 15.79
CA ARG A 4 -3.32 -3.35 15.72
C ARG A 4 -2.83 -3.41 14.27
N PHE A 5 -1.95 -2.48 13.94
CA PHE A 5 -1.07 -2.60 12.78
C PHE A 5 -0.25 -3.90 12.89
N ARG A 6 -0.15 -4.65 11.80
CA ARG A 6 0.63 -5.89 11.72
C ARG A 6 1.29 -5.99 10.35
N ARG A 7 2.60 -6.19 10.29
CA ARG A 7 3.35 -6.48 9.06
C ARG A 7 3.21 -7.95 8.68
N HIS A 8 3.25 -8.23 7.38
CA HIS A 8 3.24 -9.59 6.81
C HIS A 8 4.40 -9.76 5.84
N ALA A 9 5.04 -10.93 5.84
CA ALA A 9 6.15 -11.25 4.94
C ALA A 9 5.68 -11.64 3.53
N THR A 10 4.45 -12.16 3.42
CA THR A 10 3.78 -12.53 2.18
C THR A 10 2.37 -11.96 2.18
N VAL A 11 1.69 -11.98 1.03
CA VAL A 11 0.28 -11.60 0.93
C VAL A 11 -0.55 -12.60 1.75
N PRO A 12 -1.23 -12.18 2.83
CA PRO A 12 -2.11 -13.07 3.58
C PRO A 12 -3.39 -13.37 2.78
N PRO A 13 -4.17 -14.39 3.20
CA PRO A 13 -5.51 -14.59 2.67
C PRO A 13 -6.33 -13.30 2.76
N HIS A 14 -6.96 -12.93 1.65
CA HIS A 14 -7.74 -11.71 1.54
C HIS A 14 -8.96 -11.93 0.65
N THR A 15 -9.90 -10.99 0.72
CA THR A 15 -11.11 -10.97 -0.10
C THR A 15 -11.44 -9.53 -0.50
N ARG A 16 -12.18 -9.37 -1.60
CA ARG A 16 -12.78 -8.09 -1.99
C ARG A 16 -14.19 -7.91 -1.43
N ASP A 17 -14.75 -8.91 -0.74
CA ASP A 17 -16.03 -8.80 -0.05
C ASP A 17 -15.90 -7.87 1.17
N PRO A 18 -16.55 -6.69 1.16
CA PRO A 18 -16.45 -5.73 2.26
C PRO A 18 -17.15 -6.21 3.54
N PHE A 19 -18.00 -7.24 3.47
CA PHE A 19 -18.75 -7.77 4.62
C PHE A 19 -18.07 -8.97 5.29
N ALA A 20 -17.01 -9.51 4.70
CA ALA A 20 -16.28 -10.63 5.28
C ALA A 20 -15.69 -10.29 6.66
N GLN A 21 -15.76 -11.22 7.60
CA GLN A 21 -15.32 -10.98 8.99
C GLN A 21 -14.00 -11.67 9.35
N ASP A 22 -13.69 -12.82 8.73
CA ASP A 22 -12.58 -13.70 9.14
C ASP A 22 -11.34 -13.62 8.22
N VAL A 23 -11.38 -12.73 7.24
CA VAL A 23 -10.35 -12.59 6.21
C VAL A 23 -10.07 -11.10 5.96
N PHE A 24 -8.83 -10.75 5.60
CA PHE A 24 -8.50 -9.35 5.34
C PHE A 24 -9.22 -8.83 4.11
N LYS A 25 -9.71 -7.60 4.20
CA LYS A 25 -10.38 -6.92 3.10
C LYS A 25 -9.34 -6.22 2.22
N TRP A 26 -9.33 -6.53 0.94
CA TRP A 26 -8.62 -5.77 -0.06
C TRP A 26 -9.58 -4.76 -0.69
N SER A 27 -9.21 -3.48 -0.65
CA SER A 27 -10.12 -2.37 -0.99
C SER A 27 -10.01 -1.90 -2.44
N ALA A 28 -9.31 -2.64 -3.30
CA ALA A 28 -9.25 -2.36 -4.74
C ALA A 28 -9.83 -3.50 -5.59
N ASP A 29 -10.21 -3.15 -6.81
CA ASP A 29 -10.72 -4.05 -7.84
C ASP A 29 -9.60 -4.78 -8.61
N PHE A 30 -8.37 -4.25 -8.63
CA PHE A 30 -7.17 -4.91 -9.17
C PHE A 30 -6.47 -5.80 -8.14
N GLU A 31 -5.54 -6.66 -8.58
CA GLU A 31 -4.80 -7.60 -7.71
C GLU A 31 -3.86 -6.90 -6.71
N VAL A 32 -3.58 -7.53 -5.58
CA VAL A 32 -2.63 -6.97 -4.59
C VAL A 32 -1.24 -6.88 -5.25
N PRO A 33 -0.65 -5.68 -5.39
CA PRO A 33 0.65 -5.52 -6.05
C PRO A 33 1.76 -6.28 -5.35
N ALA A 34 2.67 -6.88 -6.12
CA ALA A 34 3.77 -7.66 -5.58
C ALA A 34 4.88 -6.78 -4.98
N ILE A 35 5.65 -7.33 -4.03
CA ILE A 35 6.89 -6.68 -3.56
C ILE A 35 7.81 -6.46 -4.77
N GLY A 36 8.27 -5.22 -4.93
CA GLY A 36 9.11 -4.81 -6.05
C GLY A 36 8.36 -4.07 -7.15
N GLU A 37 7.03 -4.20 -7.22
CA GLU A 37 6.20 -3.45 -8.17
C GLU A 37 6.04 -1.99 -7.75
N ASP A 38 5.76 -1.16 -8.74
CA ASP A 38 5.46 0.24 -8.54
C ASP A 38 3.95 0.50 -8.59
N VAL A 39 3.51 1.41 -7.74
CA VAL A 39 2.14 1.90 -7.66
C VAL A 39 2.13 3.42 -7.65
N ILE A 40 1.00 4.02 -7.98
CA ILE A 40 0.74 5.44 -7.74
C ILE A 40 -0.10 5.58 -6.49
N ILE A 41 0.45 6.19 -5.43
CA ILE A 41 -0.31 6.58 -4.25
C ILE A 41 -1.05 7.88 -4.56
N ARG A 42 -2.37 7.79 -4.67
CA ARG A 42 -3.24 8.91 -5.07
C ARG A 42 -3.55 9.86 -3.92
N ILE A 43 -3.55 9.35 -2.68
CA ILE A 43 -3.89 10.16 -1.52
C ILE A 43 -2.80 11.21 -1.24
N ASN A 44 -3.22 12.45 -0.96
CA ASN A 44 -2.36 13.58 -0.58
C ASN A 44 -1.21 13.90 -1.56
N GLY A 45 -1.31 13.48 -2.82
CA GLY A 45 -0.29 13.76 -3.84
C GLY A 45 1.08 13.12 -3.54
N ILE A 46 1.11 11.96 -2.87
CA ILE A 46 2.36 11.25 -2.55
C ILE A 46 3.05 10.75 -3.83
N GLY A 47 2.28 10.28 -4.81
CA GLY A 47 2.79 9.91 -6.14
C GLY A 47 3.37 8.50 -6.21
N ARG A 48 4.30 8.29 -7.15
CA ARG A 48 4.88 6.97 -7.45
C ARG A 48 5.65 6.42 -6.26
N ALA A 49 5.42 5.16 -5.92
CA ALA A 49 6.08 4.47 -4.83
C ALA A 49 6.32 2.99 -5.16
N LYS A 50 7.38 2.44 -4.58
CA LYS A 50 7.71 1.02 -4.68
C LYS A 50 7.08 0.23 -3.54
N VAL A 51 6.48 -0.91 -3.83
CA VAL A 51 5.99 -1.85 -2.80
C VAL A 51 7.17 -2.60 -2.18
N VAL A 52 7.27 -2.55 -0.86
CA VAL A 52 8.35 -3.18 -0.07
C VAL A 52 7.84 -4.21 0.95
N GLY A 53 6.53 -4.38 1.08
CA GLY A 53 5.93 -5.35 1.98
C GLY A 53 4.42 -5.17 2.11
N TYR A 54 3.82 -5.85 3.09
CA TYR A 54 2.39 -5.80 3.34
C TYR A 54 2.12 -5.54 4.82
N ALA A 55 0.98 -4.91 5.11
CA ALA A 55 0.50 -4.81 6.48
C ALA A 55 -1.03 -4.82 6.53
N SER A 56 -1.58 -5.12 7.71
CA SER A 56 -3.01 -5.01 7.96
C SER A 56 -3.30 -4.05 9.09
N GLN A 57 -4.39 -3.29 8.92
CA GLN A 57 -4.96 -2.41 9.94
C GLN A 57 -6.47 -2.34 9.70
N GLY A 58 -7.28 -2.36 10.76
CA GLY A 58 -8.74 -2.25 10.61
C GLY A 58 -9.42 -3.47 9.99
N GLY A 59 -8.74 -4.62 9.87
CA GLY A 59 -9.23 -5.75 9.07
C GLY A 59 -9.03 -5.57 7.56
N TYR A 60 -8.36 -4.50 7.14
CA TYR A 60 -7.96 -4.28 5.75
C TYR A 60 -6.51 -4.69 5.52
N LEU A 61 -6.24 -5.25 4.35
CA LEU A 61 -4.91 -5.48 3.81
C LEU A 61 -4.46 -4.23 3.05
N GLY A 62 -3.23 -3.79 3.29
CA GLY A 62 -2.56 -2.74 2.54
C GLY A 62 -1.14 -3.13 2.16
N VAL A 63 -0.55 -2.32 1.30
CA VAL A 63 0.84 -2.41 0.86
C VAL A 63 1.70 -1.42 1.64
N MET A 64 2.89 -1.85 2.04
CA MET A 64 3.93 -0.97 2.57
C MET A 64 4.73 -0.43 1.39
N THR A 65 4.88 0.89 1.30
CA THR A 65 5.39 1.57 0.11
C THR A 65 6.46 2.60 0.45
N VAL A 66 7.46 2.72 -0.43
CA VAL A 66 8.50 3.75 -0.34
C VAL A 66 8.33 4.70 -1.52
N PRO A 67 7.89 5.96 -1.30
CA PRO A 67 7.73 6.94 -2.36
C PRO A 67 9.08 7.31 -3.00
N TYR A 68 9.09 7.47 -4.33
CA TYR A 68 10.31 7.87 -5.07
C TYR A 68 10.61 9.37 -4.93
N THR A 69 9.56 10.20 -5.00
CA THR A 69 9.68 11.66 -4.96
C THR A 69 8.49 12.22 -4.20
N PRO A 70 8.39 11.96 -2.88
CA PRO A 70 7.26 12.45 -2.11
C PRO A 70 7.36 13.96 -1.91
N PRO A 71 6.23 14.63 -1.61
CA PRO A 71 6.22 16.05 -1.30
C PRO A 71 6.98 16.36 -0.01
N ASP A 72 7.54 17.58 0.10
CA ASP A 72 8.36 18.00 1.24
C ASP A 72 7.69 17.82 2.60
N TRP A 73 6.36 17.99 2.66
CA TRP A 73 5.61 17.80 3.91
C TRP A 73 5.70 16.35 4.42
N TRP A 74 5.73 15.37 3.51
CA TRP A 74 5.84 13.96 3.85
C TRP A 74 7.23 13.69 4.43
N ILE A 75 8.27 14.25 3.83
CA ILE A 75 9.66 14.12 4.30
C ILE A 75 9.82 14.75 5.69
N ARG A 76 9.22 15.92 5.94
CA ARG A 76 9.26 16.55 7.28
C ARG A 76 8.60 15.71 8.36
N GLN A 77 7.57 14.93 8.02
CA GLN A 77 6.85 14.08 8.97
C GLN A 77 7.50 12.72 9.20
N ASN A 78 8.03 12.10 8.14
CA ASN A 78 8.45 10.70 8.15
C ASN A 78 9.97 10.52 8.02
N GLY A 79 10.69 11.58 7.65
CA GLY A 79 12.10 11.53 7.24
C GLY A 79 12.27 11.21 5.75
N PRO A 80 13.52 11.11 5.26
CA PRO A 80 13.82 10.69 3.89
C PRO A 80 13.24 9.29 3.60
N PRO A 81 12.66 9.03 2.42
CA PRO A 81 12.04 7.73 2.11
C PRO A 81 13.04 6.57 2.24
N SER A 82 12.65 5.55 2.99
CA SER A 82 13.42 4.32 3.17
C SER A 82 12.50 3.14 3.52
N PRO A 83 12.97 1.89 3.41
CA PRO A 83 12.20 0.73 3.87
C PRO A 83 11.80 0.80 5.36
N ASP A 84 12.57 1.50 6.19
CA ASP A 84 12.31 1.61 7.64
C ASP A 84 11.09 2.50 7.94
N ASN A 85 10.81 3.50 7.11
CA ASN A 85 9.67 4.42 7.22
C ASN A 85 8.62 4.25 6.11
N ALA A 86 8.56 3.05 5.50
CA ALA A 86 7.57 2.74 4.47
C ALA A 86 6.14 3.09 4.92
N ALA A 87 5.38 3.75 4.04
CA ALA A 87 4.01 4.16 4.27
C ALA A 87 3.03 3.02 3.97
N LEU A 88 2.06 2.82 4.85
CA LEU A 88 0.93 1.93 4.57
C LEU A 88 -0.05 2.66 3.63
N ALA A 89 -0.37 2.03 2.51
CA ALA A 89 -1.44 2.46 1.61
C ALA A 89 -2.39 1.29 1.33
N PHE A 90 -3.69 1.56 1.34
CA PHE A 90 -4.73 0.57 1.03
C PHE A 90 -5.06 0.57 -0.47
N GLY A 91 -5.66 -0.52 -0.96
CA GLY A 91 -6.01 -0.68 -2.38
C GLY A 91 -6.77 0.53 -2.95
N ALA A 92 -7.77 1.04 -2.22
CA ALA A 92 -8.55 2.23 -2.61
C ALA A 92 -7.71 3.53 -2.76
N GLU A 93 -6.52 3.60 -2.16
CA GLU A 93 -5.64 4.77 -2.15
C GLU A 93 -4.56 4.72 -3.23
N ILE A 94 -4.41 3.57 -3.90
CA ILE A 94 -3.35 3.32 -4.87
C ILE A 94 -3.89 2.93 -6.24
N SER A 95 -3.01 2.87 -7.23
CA SER A 95 -3.31 2.31 -8.54
C SER A 95 -2.11 1.62 -9.15
N PRO A 96 -2.35 0.60 -9.99
CA PRO A 96 -1.28 0.02 -10.78
C PRO A 96 -0.68 1.09 -11.70
N ILE A 97 0.60 0.93 -12.02
CA ILE A 97 1.18 1.61 -13.16
C ILE A 97 0.79 0.81 -14.39
N ASP A 98 0.03 1.41 -15.31
CA ASP A 98 -0.19 0.82 -16.62
C ASP A 98 1.17 0.68 -17.30
N THR A 99 1.60 -0.56 -17.56
CA THR A 99 2.77 -0.86 -18.38
C THR A 99 2.51 -0.62 -19.87
N GLY A 100 1.35 -0.07 -20.22
CA GLY A 100 0.89 0.21 -21.58
C GLY A 100 1.19 1.64 -22.04
N GLU A 101 2.45 2.07 -21.99
CA GLU A 101 2.99 3.06 -22.93
C GLU A 101 4.51 2.86 -23.00
N GLY A 102 4.90 1.87 -23.79
CA GLY A 102 6.25 1.58 -24.18
C GLY A 102 6.27 1.21 -25.66
N ALA A 103 6.80 2.15 -26.46
CA ALA A 103 7.02 2.16 -27.91
C ALA A 103 5.90 2.76 -28.78
#